data_AF-A0A3M1ZJ33-F1
#
_entry.id   AF-A0A3M1ZJ33-F1
#
_cell.length_a   1.000
_cell.length_b   1.000
_cell.length_c   1.000
_cell.angle_alpha   90.00
_cell.angle_beta   90.00
_cell.angle_gamma   90.00
#
_symmetry.space_group_name_H-M   'P 1'
#
loop_
_entity.id
_entity.type
_entity.pdbx_description
1 polymer ?
#
loop_
_entity_poly.entity_id
_entity_poly.type
_entity_poly.pdbx_seq_one_letter_code
_entity_poly.pdbx_strand_id
1 'polypeptide(L)'
;SLFLGCLTLLFAYGIARMVFPASRTLPVWAVVIIAAIPQFAFISATVSNDNMVIVVSTATIYWLGRMLTKSHVTRISRWDLLILGVLLGLAALSKLQGLGLIPLSALVIAGIAWRRRNRQLLVESLVLSAVPVLLIAGWWYWRNHVLYGEWLGVNQLLTINGLRYTPQTLGNLWGELRGVRYSFWGLFGWFSILLPTYVYPALDVVTVVALSGAAGALLRARRKHSGLALGGPIIEVQLLLFAWAVALIGLLIYWLTFATSGQGRLLFPAISSVGIFFASGLDFWSQNLPRRLRVVVFSIIPLGLVMCSVYALTVLLPQSYAATPPVESVPADAEPVNLLYDDKIELVAVKIEEGRFKPGDRVPVTLYLRAMDKLTKDYPLFVQLLNQDNQEVGNVTSHPGWGRNPTSLWEPGKIYADTYTIAVWD
;
A
#
# COMPACT_ATOMS: atom_id res chain seq x y z
N SER A 1 -9.47 11.94 -4.54
CA SER A 1 -8.32 11.30 -3.89
C SER A 1 -7.06 12.16 -3.83
N LEU A 2 -6.55 12.67 -4.96
CA LEU A 2 -5.33 13.50 -4.98
C LEU A 2 -5.35 14.67 -3.97
N PHE A 3 -6.49 15.34 -3.84
CA PHE A 3 -6.68 16.39 -2.82
C PHE A 3 -6.45 15.88 -1.39
N LEU A 4 -6.93 14.67 -1.05
CA LEU A 4 -6.70 14.04 0.26
C LEU A 4 -5.21 13.69 0.46
N GLY A 5 -4.52 13.26 -0.60
CA GLY A 5 -3.07 13.09 -0.59
C GLY A 5 -2.34 14.40 -0.28
N CYS A 6 -2.74 15.51 -0.90
CA CYS A 6 -2.19 16.84 -0.61
C CYS A 6 -2.47 17.29 0.85
N LEU A 7 -3.68 17.06 1.35
CA LEU A 7 -4.01 17.32 2.76
C LEU A 7 -3.18 16.46 3.72
N THR A 8 -2.90 15.20 3.38
CA THR A 8 -2.00 14.34 4.15
C THR A 8 -0.62 14.99 4.28
N LEU A 9 -0.06 15.48 3.17
CA LEU A 9 1.23 16.18 3.16
C LEU A 9 1.19 17.47 4.00
N LEU A 10 0.10 18.22 3.96
CA LEU A 10 -0.10 19.42 4.78
C LEU A 10 -0.09 19.11 6.29
N PHE A 11 -0.83 18.08 6.71
CA PHE A 11 -0.82 17.67 8.12
C PHE A 11 0.53 17.06 8.53
N ALA A 12 1.18 16.29 7.66
CA ALA A 12 2.53 15.78 7.89
C ALA A 12 3.54 16.93 8.07
N TYR A 13 3.44 17.99 7.27
CA TYR A 13 4.24 19.22 7.45
C TYR A 13 3.99 19.84 8.82
N GLY A 14 2.72 19.97 9.22
CA GLY A 14 2.33 20.49 10.54
C GLY A 14 2.92 19.67 11.70
N ILE A 15 2.90 18.34 11.60
CA ILE A 15 3.54 17.46 12.59
C ILE A 15 5.05 17.68 12.59
N ALA A 16 5.68 17.72 11.42
CA ALA A 16 7.12 17.89 11.31
C ALA A 16 7.58 19.25 11.87
N ARG A 17 6.76 20.31 11.76
CA ARG A 17 7.01 21.62 12.41
C ARG A 17 6.99 21.54 13.94
N MET A 18 6.18 20.65 14.52
CA MET A 18 6.18 20.40 15.97
C MET A 18 7.41 19.62 16.42
N VAL A 19 7.93 18.72 15.57
CA VAL A 19 9.13 17.92 15.88
C VAL A 19 10.43 18.69 15.64
N PHE A 20 10.47 19.57 14.64
CA PHE A 20 11.66 20.35 14.26
C PHE A 20 11.42 21.87 14.37
N PRO A 21 11.07 22.43 15.54
CA PRO A 21 10.69 23.84 15.66
C PRO A 21 11.83 24.81 15.28
N ALA A 22 13.08 24.41 15.52
CA ALA A 22 14.27 25.20 15.20
C ALA A 22 14.67 25.17 13.71
N SER A 23 14.13 24.23 12.92
CA SER A 23 14.50 24.07 11.51
C SER A 23 13.38 24.51 10.59
N ARG A 24 13.73 25.31 9.57
CA ARG A 24 12.80 25.65 8.47
C ARG A 24 12.81 24.62 7.34
N THR A 25 13.85 23.79 7.25
CA THR A 25 14.07 22.90 6.10
C THR A 25 13.67 21.45 6.38
N LEU A 26 13.89 20.93 7.60
CA LEU A 26 13.58 19.54 7.93
C LEU A 26 12.09 19.17 7.76
N PRO A 27 11.13 20.04 8.12
CA PRO A 27 9.71 19.79 7.85
C PRO A 27 9.39 19.64 6.37
N VAL A 28 10.06 20.43 5.50
CA VAL A 28 9.91 20.33 4.05
C VAL A 28 10.48 19.00 3.56
N TRP A 29 11.68 18.63 4.01
CA TRP A 29 12.31 17.36 3.62
C TRP A 29 11.50 16.14 4.02
N ALA A 30 10.92 16.12 5.22
CA ALA A 30 10.04 15.03 5.66
C ALA A 30 8.86 14.83 4.70
N VAL A 31 8.26 15.92 4.24
CA VAL A 31 7.11 15.90 3.32
C VAL A 31 7.53 15.55 1.89
N VAL A 32 8.65 16.08 1.42
CA VAL A 32 9.20 15.78 0.09
C VAL A 32 9.55 14.29 -0.04
N ILE A 33 10.13 13.68 1.01
CA ILE A 33 10.39 12.24 1.04
C ILE A 33 9.08 11.45 0.89
N ILE A 34 8.03 11.81 1.65
CA ILE A 34 6.72 11.14 1.58
C ILE A 34 6.10 11.27 0.18
N ALA A 35 6.07 12.50 -0.34
CA ALA A 35 5.46 12.81 -1.64
C ALA A 35 6.17 12.10 -2.80
N ALA A 36 7.47 11.83 -2.67
CA ALA A 36 8.26 11.18 -3.69
C ALA A 36 8.03 9.66 -3.78
N ILE A 37 7.49 9.00 -2.73
CA ILE A 37 7.28 7.55 -2.71
C ILE A 37 6.34 7.16 -3.86
N PRO A 38 6.80 6.34 -4.85
CA PRO A 38 5.99 5.98 -6.02
C PRO A 38 4.64 5.38 -5.67
N GLN A 39 4.62 4.47 -4.69
CA GLN A 39 3.37 3.85 -4.25
C GLN A 39 2.42 4.85 -3.58
N PHE A 40 2.91 5.83 -2.82
CA PHE A 40 2.05 6.85 -2.21
C PHE A 40 1.36 7.70 -3.28
N ALA A 41 2.11 8.10 -4.32
CA ALA A 41 1.56 8.80 -5.48
C ALA A 41 0.54 7.93 -6.24
N PHE A 42 0.87 6.66 -6.50
CA PHE A 42 0.00 5.71 -7.18
C PHE A 42 -1.34 5.52 -6.44
N ILE A 43 -1.31 5.23 -5.14
CA ILE A 43 -2.52 5.09 -4.32
C ILE A 43 -3.32 6.39 -4.27
N SER A 44 -2.65 7.54 -4.15
CA SER A 44 -3.28 8.87 -4.14
C SER A 44 -4.01 9.22 -5.43
N ALA A 45 -3.55 8.67 -6.57
CA ALA A 45 -4.17 8.84 -7.88
C ALA A 45 -5.44 7.96 -8.06
N THR A 46 -5.68 6.97 -7.20
CA THR A 46 -6.86 6.09 -7.28
C THR A 46 -8.02 6.54 -6.40
N VAL A 47 -9.27 6.27 -6.80
CA VAL A 47 -10.45 6.43 -5.93
C VAL A 47 -10.50 5.25 -4.97
N SER A 48 -10.02 5.46 -3.74
CA SER A 48 -9.89 4.43 -2.71
C SER A 48 -10.10 5.00 -1.31
N ASN A 49 -10.62 4.17 -0.41
CA ASN A 49 -10.72 4.45 1.03
C ASN A 49 -9.35 4.54 1.72
N ASP A 50 -8.28 4.07 1.08
CA ASP A 50 -6.90 4.28 1.56
C ASP A 50 -6.60 5.76 1.78
N ASN A 51 -6.94 6.59 0.80
CA ASN A 51 -6.64 8.02 0.87
C ASN A 51 -7.38 8.71 1.99
N MET A 52 -8.62 8.26 2.27
CA MET A 52 -9.39 8.78 3.39
C MET A 52 -8.77 8.37 4.72
N VAL A 53 -8.45 7.08 4.93
CA VAL A 53 -7.84 6.66 6.20
C VAL A 53 -6.47 7.29 6.42
N ILE A 54 -5.67 7.47 5.36
CA ILE A 54 -4.33 8.09 5.46
C ILE A 54 -4.44 9.55 5.93
N VAL A 55 -5.33 10.35 5.32
CA VAL A 55 -5.46 11.77 5.67
C VAL A 55 -6.03 11.94 7.08
N VAL A 56 -7.06 11.18 7.45
CA VAL A 56 -7.70 11.31 8.77
C VAL A 56 -6.80 10.76 9.88
N SER A 57 -6.01 9.71 9.64
CA SER A 57 -4.97 9.27 10.58
C SER A 57 -3.90 10.35 10.77
N THR A 58 -3.40 10.92 9.67
CA THR A 58 -2.38 11.97 9.76
C THR A 58 -2.92 13.23 10.43
N ALA A 59 -4.16 13.63 10.13
CA ALA A 59 -4.86 14.74 10.78
C ALA A 59 -5.09 14.47 12.28
N THR A 60 -5.44 13.24 12.67
CA THR A 60 -5.61 12.84 14.08
C THR A 60 -4.30 12.98 14.84
N ILE A 61 -3.20 12.45 14.28
CA ILE A 61 -1.86 12.58 14.88
C ILE A 61 -1.43 14.04 14.96
N TYR A 62 -1.70 14.86 13.93
CA TYR A 62 -1.47 16.30 13.97
C TYR A 62 -2.26 16.97 15.09
N TRP A 63 -3.55 16.64 15.23
CA TRP A 63 -4.41 17.25 16.24
C TRP A 63 -4.00 16.87 17.67
N LEU A 64 -3.69 15.60 17.90
CA LEU A 64 -3.13 15.12 19.17
C LEU A 64 -1.77 15.78 19.48
N GLY A 65 -0.90 15.92 18.48
CA GLY A 65 0.37 16.63 18.62
C GLY A 65 0.18 18.11 18.98
N ARG A 66 -0.82 18.78 18.39
CA ARG A 66 -1.20 20.15 18.77
C ARG A 66 -1.68 20.22 20.22
N MET A 67 -2.42 19.22 20.70
CA MET A 67 -2.87 19.17 22.10
C MET A 67 -1.72 18.93 23.08
N LEU A 68 -0.75 18.08 22.73
CA LEU A 68 0.46 17.82 23.50
C LEU A 68 1.37 19.06 23.58
N THR A 69 1.40 19.89 22.54
CA THR A 69 2.23 21.10 22.49
C THR A 69 1.60 22.33 23.17
N LYS A 70 0.32 22.28 23.56
CA LYS A 70 -0.29 23.37 24.35
C LYS A 70 0.33 23.44 25.74
N SER A 71 0.59 24.66 26.22
CA SER A 71 1.04 24.90 27.60
C SER A 71 0.07 24.28 28.62
N HIS A 72 0.61 23.87 29.77
CA HIS A 72 -0.16 23.27 30.87
C HIS A 72 -1.28 24.17 31.37
N VAL A 73 -1.11 25.49 31.25
CA VAL A 73 -2.10 26.50 31.66
C VAL A 73 -3.24 26.64 30.65
N THR A 74 -3.00 26.33 29.37
CA THR A 74 -4.01 26.51 28.32
C THR A 74 -4.99 25.35 28.32
N ARG A 75 -6.26 25.59 28.66
CA ARG A 75 -7.30 24.54 28.67
C ARG A 75 -7.48 23.93 27.28
N ILE A 76 -7.67 22.61 27.22
CA ILE A 76 -8.12 21.93 26.00
C ILE A 76 -9.57 22.36 25.74
N SER A 77 -9.84 22.88 24.55
CA SER A 77 -11.17 23.38 24.20
C SER A 77 -12.11 22.22 23.93
N ARG A 78 -13.41 22.40 24.19
CA ARG A 78 -14.46 21.47 23.76
C ARG A 78 -14.43 21.25 22.25
N TRP A 79 -14.05 22.27 21.48
CA TRP A 79 -13.86 22.17 20.04
C TRP A 79 -12.70 21.24 19.65
N ASP A 80 -11.62 21.19 20.44
CA ASP A 80 -10.53 20.24 20.17
C ASP A 80 -11.01 18.79 20.31
N LEU A 81 -11.87 18.53 21.30
CA LEU A 81 -12.44 17.20 21.55
C LEU A 81 -13.48 16.82 20.48
N LEU A 82 -14.33 17.76 20.07
CA LEU A 82 -15.29 17.55 18.98
C LEU A 82 -14.59 17.25 17.65
N ILE A 83 -13.56 18.03 17.29
CA ILE A 83 -12.77 17.80 16.07
C ILE A 83 -12.07 16.44 16.14
N LEU A 84 -11.50 16.08 17.29
CA LEU A 84 -10.91 14.77 17.49
C LEU A 84 -11.95 13.65 17.28
N GLY A 85 -13.15 13.79 17.85
CA GLY A 85 -14.25 12.84 17.65
C GLY A 85 -14.64 12.69 16.17
N VAL A 86 -14.72 13.80 15.43
CA VAL A 86 -15.01 13.78 13.99
C VAL A 86 -13.92 13.01 13.24
N LEU A 87 -12.64 13.30 13.52
CA LEU A 87 -11.52 12.61 12.89
C LEU A 87 -11.49 11.10 13.21
N LEU A 88 -11.77 10.73 14.45
CA LEU A 88 -11.87 9.33 14.88
C LEU A 88 -13.05 8.62 14.22
N GLY A 89 -14.20 9.28 14.10
CA GLY A 89 -15.38 8.75 13.40
C GLY A 89 -15.11 8.52 11.92
N LEU A 90 -14.49 9.49 11.25
CA LEU A 90 -14.09 9.34 9.84
C LEU A 90 -13.04 8.23 9.67
N ALA A 91 -12.07 8.11 10.58
CA ALA A 91 -11.09 7.04 10.55
C ALA A 91 -11.72 5.65 10.68
N ALA A 92 -12.63 5.48 11.64
CA ALA A 92 -13.38 4.25 11.86
C ALA A 92 -14.22 3.88 10.64
N LEU A 93 -14.94 4.84 10.05
CA LEU A 93 -15.75 4.63 8.85
C LEU A 93 -14.90 4.31 7.61
N SER A 94 -13.67 4.82 7.53
CA SER A 94 -12.82 4.68 6.33
C SER A 94 -12.22 3.28 6.20
N LYS A 95 -11.67 2.74 7.29
CA LYS A 95 -10.97 1.44 7.29
C LYS A 95 -10.78 0.91 8.70
N LEU A 96 -10.80 -0.41 8.87
CA LEU A 96 -10.66 -1.08 10.19
C LEU A 96 -9.42 -0.63 10.98
N GLN A 97 -8.27 -0.45 10.31
CA GLN A 97 -7.05 0.04 10.94
C GLN A 97 -7.19 1.43 11.58
N GLY A 98 -8.15 2.25 11.11
CA GLY A 98 -8.49 3.54 11.69
C GLY A 98 -9.04 3.45 13.12
N LEU A 99 -9.66 2.32 13.50
CA LEU A 99 -10.12 2.08 14.87
C LEU A 99 -8.96 2.09 15.88
N GLY A 100 -7.74 1.76 15.45
CA GLY A 100 -6.53 1.82 16.30
C GLY A 100 -6.22 3.22 16.83
N LEU A 101 -6.75 4.28 16.20
CA LEU A 101 -6.58 5.65 16.69
C LEU A 101 -7.40 5.95 17.95
N ILE A 102 -8.49 5.23 18.20
CA ILE A 102 -9.34 5.43 19.38
C ILE A 102 -8.57 5.14 20.68
N PRO A 103 -7.99 3.93 20.88
CA PRO A 103 -7.20 3.67 22.08
C PRO A 103 -5.95 4.55 22.17
N LEU A 104 -5.29 4.86 21.04
CA LEU A 104 -4.16 5.79 21.04
C LEU A 104 -4.56 7.19 21.54
N SER A 105 -5.68 7.71 21.06
CA SER A 105 -6.21 9.02 21.47
C SER A 105 -6.60 9.02 22.94
N ALA A 106 -7.24 7.94 23.41
CA ALA A 106 -7.59 7.78 24.82
C ALA A 106 -6.34 7.79 25.72
N LEU A 107 -5.27 7.07 25.34
CA LEU A 107 -4.00 7.07 26.07
C LEU A 107 -3.34 8.46 26.11
N VAL A 108 -3.34 9.20 25.00
CA VAL A 108 -2.80 10.56 24.94
C VAL A 108 -3.59 11.50 25.85
N ILE A 109 -4.92 11.47 25.77
CA ILE A 109 -5.78 12.31 26.61
C ILE A 109 -5.63 11.94 28.09
N ALA A 110 -5.53 10.64 28.42
CA ALA A 110 -5.29 10.20 29.78
C ALA A 110 -3.94 10.68 30.32
N GLY A 111 -2.89 10.63 29.52
CA GLY A 111 -1.59 11.20 29.85
C GLY A 111 -1.66 12.71 30.11
N ILE A 112 -2.38 13.45 29.27
CA ILE A 112 -2.59 14.90 29.47
C ILE A 112 -3.40 15.17 30.75
N ALA A 113 -4.50 14.45 30.95
CA ALA A 113 -5.38 14.58 32.12
C ALA A 113 -4.64 14.29 33.42
N TRP A 114 -3.82 13.24 33.46
CA TRP A 114 -2.99 12.89 34.60
C TRP A 114 -2.00 14.00 34.93
N ARG A 115 -1.20 14.46 33.96
CA ARG A 115 -0.18 15.50 34.19
C ARG A 115 -0.78 16.83 34.62
N ARG A 116 -1.95 17.18 34.07
CA ARG A 116 -2.66 18.43 34.42
C ARG A 116 -3.58 18.28 35.65
N ARG A 117 -3.61 17.09 36.28
CA ARG A 117 -4.52 16.73 37.39
C ARG A 117 -5.98 17.08 37.11
N ASN A 118 -6.41 16.94 35.86
CA ASN A 118 -7.75 17.30 35.40
C ASN A 118 -8.53 16.04 34.98
N ARG A 119 -9.23 15.41 35.94
CA ARG A 119 -10.07 14.23 35.67
C ARG A 119 -11.31 14.57 34.85
N GLN A 120 -11.79 15.82 34.91
CA GLN A 120 -12.94 16.27 34.12
C GLN A 120 -12.64 16.19 32.62
N LEU A 121 -11.38 16.38 32.20
CA LEU A 121 -10.98 16.19 30.80
C LEU A 121 -11.28 14.79 30.27
N LEU A 122 -11.15 13.74 31.10
CA LEU A 122 -11.46 12.37 30.70
C LEU A 122 -12.95 12.23 30.37
N VAL A 123 -13.81 12.72 31.25
CA VAL A 123 -15.27 12.67 31.08
C VAL A 123 -15.71 13.54 29.89
N GLU A 124 -15.18 14.77 29.80
CA GLU A 124 -15.45 15.66 28.66
C GLU A 124 -15.00 15.03 27.34
N SER A 125 -13.83 14.38 27.31
CA SER A 125 -13.32 13.72 26.11
C SER A 125 -14.14 12.52 25.71
N LEU A 126 -14.62 11.73 26.68
CA LEU A 126 -15.46 10.57 26.42
C LEU A 126 -16.75 11.00 25.72
N VAL A 127 -17.45 11.99 26.27
CA VAL A 127 -18.72 12.46 25.69
C VAL A 127 -18.49 13.18 24.36
N LEU A 128 -17.59 14.18 24.34
CA LEU A 128 -17.43 15.05 23.17
C LEU A 128 -16.72 14.37 21.99
N SER A 129 -15.95 13.30 22.23
CA SER A 129 -15.34 12.53 21.14
C SER A 129 -16.24 11.35 20.73
N ALA A 130 -16.93 10.68 21.65
CA ALA A 130 -17.75 9.51 21.32
C ALA A 130 -19.01 9.88 20.51
N VAL A 131 -19.65 11.01 20.80
CA VAL A 131 -20.86 11.42 20.07
C VAL A 131 -20.59 11.57 18.56
N PRO A 132 -19.59 12.34 18.10
CA PRO A 132 -19.25 12.38 16.68
C PRO A 132 -18.85 11.02 16.09
N VAL A 133 -18.11 10.18 16.83
CA VAL A 133 -17.73 8.83 16.37
C VAL A 133 -18.97 7.99 16.09
N LEU A 134 -19.94 7.98 17.01
CA LEU A 134 -21.19 7.22 16.88
C LEU A 134 -22.07 7.77 15.74
N LEU A 135 -22.17 9.10 15.60
CA LEU A 135 -22.96 9.70 14.53
C LEU A 135 -22.37 9.44 13.14
N ILE A 136 -21.04 9.46 13.00
CA ILE A 136 -20.36 9.29 11.71
C ILE A 136 -20.26 7.82 11.31
N ALA A 137 -19.84 6.95 12.24
CA ALA A 137 -19.51 5.55 11.93
C ALA A 137 -20.48 4.53 12.55
N GLY A 138 -21.23 4.89 13.59
CA GLY A 138 -22.07 3.95 14.34
C GLY A 138 -23.12 3.27 13.47
N TRP A 139 -23.74 3.98 12.53
CA TRP A 139 -24.73 3.42 11.61
C TRP A 139 -24.13 2.31 10.71
N TRP A 140 -22.85 2.43 10.31
CA TRP A 140 -22.18 1.45 9.47
C TRP A 140 -21.93 0.14 10.22
N TYR A 141 -21.47 0.23 11.47
CA TYR A 141 -21.27 -0.93 12.32
C TYR A 141 -22.59 -1.58 12.73
N TRP A 142 -23.63 -0.78 12.97
CA TRP A 142 -24.98 -1.30 13.21
C TRP A 142 -25.53 -2.03 11.98
N ARG A 143 -25.36 -1.45 10.78
CA ARG A 143 -25.71 -2.09 9.51
C ARG A 143 -24.99 -3.42 9.33
N ASN A 144 -23.69 -3.50 9.65
CA ASN A 144 -22.96 -4.77 9.59
C ASN A 144 -23.52 -5.79 10.58
N HIS A 145 -23.86 -5.38 11.81
CA HIS A 145 -24.45 -6.29 12.79
C HIS A 145 -25.80 -6.85 12.31
N VAL A 146 -26.67 -6.00 11.76
CA VAL A 146 -27.98 -6.42 11.23
C VAL A 146 -27.86 -7.32 10.01
N LEU A 147 -26.95 -7.03 9.08
CA LEU A 147 -26.83 -7.77 7.81
C LEU A 147 -25.97 -9.03 7.91
N TYR A 148 -24.91 -9.00 8.70
CA TYR A 148 -23.90 -10.06 8.76
C TYR A 148 -23.88 -10.79 10.11
N GLY A 149 -24.62 -10.32 11.11
CA GLY A 149 -24.53 -10.84 12.48
C GLY A 149 -23.23 -10.44 13.21
N GLU A 150 -22.38 -9.62 12.59
CA GLU A 150 -21.08 -9.21 13.12
C GLU A 150 -20.86 -7.70 13.00
N TRP A 151 -20.17 -7.09 13.97
CA TRP A 151 -19.94 -5.64 13.97
C TRP A 151 -18.93 -5.19 12.92
N LEU A 152 -17.80 -5.90 12.78
CA LEU A 152 -16.68 -5.46 11.95
C LEU A 152 -16.76 -5.94 10.49
N GLY A 153 -17.64 -6.89 10.16
CA GLY A 153 -17.75 -7.45 8.80
C GLY A 153 -16.51 -8.22 8.35
N VAL A 154 -15.68 -8.70 9.28
CA VAL A 154 -14.37 -9.30 8.96
C VAL A 154 -14.56 -10.71 8.41
N ASN A 155 -15.49 -11.49 8.97
CA ASN A 155 -15.73 -12.84 8.49
C ASN A 155 -16.27 -12.80 7.06
N GLN A 156 -17.22 -11.90 6.76
CA GLN A 156 -17.72 -11.73 5.41
C GLN A 156 -16.66 -11.22 4.42
N LEU A 157 -15.73 -10.39 4.88
CA LEU A 157 -14.59 -9.97 4.06
C LEU A 157 -13.67 -11.15 3.73
N LEU A 158 -13.44 -12.03 4.70
CA LEU A 158 -12.57 -13.19 4.55
C LEU A 158 -13.19 -14.31 3.69
N THR A 159 -14.52 -14.46 3.68
CA THR A 159 -15.18 -15.42 2.77
C THR A 159 -15.02 -15.02 1.31
N ILE A 160 -14.96 -13.72 1.01
CA ILE A 160 -14.80 -13.20 -0.36
C ILE A 160 -13.32 -13.14 -0.76
N ASN A 161 -12.46 -12.58 0.08
CA ASN A 161 -11.05 -12.34 -0.25
C ASN A 161 -10.12 -13.54 0.03
N GLY A 162 -10.67 -14.63 0.56
CA GLY A 162 -9.93 -15.84 0.91
C GLY A 162 -9.45 -15.80 2.37
N LEU A 163 -9.92 -16.78 3.13
CA LEU A 163 -9.45 -17.09 4.47
C LEU A 163 -8.20 -17.95 4.35
N ARG A 164 -7.18 -17.68 5.17
CA ARG A 164 -6.00 -18.53 5.18
C ARG A 164 -6.32 -19.83 5.92
N TYR A 165 -6.33 -20.94 5.20
CA TYR A 165 -6.62 -22.28 5.75
C TYR A 165 -5.40 -22.94 6.42
N THR A 166 -4.18 -22.55 6.04
CA THR A 166 -2.94 -23.08 6.62
C THR A 166 -2.37 -22.12 7.68
N PRO A 167 -2.08 -22.59 8.91
CA PRO A 167 -1.42 -21.77 9.92
C PRO A 167 -0.13 -21.14 9.39
N GLN A 168 0.11 -19.87 9.74
CA GLN A 168 1.33 -19.17 9.36
C GLN A 168 2.55 -19.75 10.06
N THR A 169 3.56 -20.13 9.28
CA THR A 169 4.92 -20.41 9.79
C THR A 169 5.75 -19.14 9.75
N LEU A 170 6.82 -19.08 10.55
CA LEU A 170 7.74 -17.92 10.53
C LEU A 170 8.35 -17.69 9.14
N GLY A 171 8.65 -18.76 8.40
CA GLY A 171 9.16 -18.69 7.03
C GLY A 171 8.15 -18.08 6.06
N ASN A 172 6.88 -18.49 6.14
CA ASN A 172 5.80 -17.96 5.30
C ASN A 172 5.51 -16.50 5.61
N LEU A 173 5.52 -16.12 6.90
CA LEU A 173 5.38 -14.72 7.31
C LEU A 173 6.51 -13.84 6.75
N TRP A 174 7.75 -14.35 6.73
CA TRP A 174 8.87 -13.64 6.11
C TRP A 174 8.70 -13.44 4.60
N GLY A 175 8.12 -14.43 3.92
CA GLY A 175 7.72 -14.31 2.51
C GLY A 175 6.69 -13.21 2.28
N GLU A 176 5.65 -13.13 3.11
CA GLU A 176 4.61 -12.09 3.05
C GLU A 176 5.19 -10.68 3.31
N LEU A 177 6.11 -10.56 4.27
CA LEU A 177 6.79 -9.30 4.56
C LEU A 177 7.60 -8.79 3.36
N ARG A 178 8.04 -9.67 2.46
CA ARG A 178 8.66 -9.27 1.19
C ARG A 178 7.67 -8.54 0.28
N GLY A 179 6.44 -9.04 0.18
CA GLY A 179 5.36 -8.39 -0.55
C GLY A 179 5.01 -7.03 0.05
N VAL A 180 4.89 -6.96 1.38
CA VAL A 180 4.67 -5.68 2.12
C VAL A 180 5.80 -4.69 1.83
N ARG A 181 7.06 -5.13 1.89
CA ARG A 181 8.25 -4.32 1.59
C ARG A 181 8.20 -3.74 0.17
N TYR A 182 7.95 -4.56 -0.84
CA TYR A 182 7.92 -4.10 -2.23
C TYR A 182 6.78 -3.11 -2.49
N SER A 183 5.59 -3.47 -2.02
CA SER A 183 4.39 -2.66 -2.18
C SER A 183 4.29 -1.45 -1.24
N PHE A 184 5.25 -1.24 -0.34
CA PHE A 184 5.39 0.04 0.37
C PHE A 184 6.02 1.10 -0.54
N TRP A 185 7.03 0.70 -1.33
CA TRP A 185 7.81 1.61 -2.16
C TRP A 185 7.26 1.77 -3.57
N GLY A 186 6.96 0.64 -4.23
CA GLY A 186 6.45 0.63 -5.60
C GLY A 186 6.24 -0.79 -6.10
N LEU A 187 4.98 -1.21 -6.16
CA LEU A 187 4.51 -2.42 -6.81
C LEU A 187 3.16 -2.09 -7.46
N PHE A 188 3.13 -2.13 -8.79
CA PHE A 188 2.03 -1.62 -9.60
C PHE A 188 1.17 -2.73 -10.20
N GLY A 189 0.11 -2.33 -10.91
CA GLY A 189 -0.92 -3.25 -11.40
C GLY A 189 -1.69 -3.86 -10.25
N TRP A 190 -2.10 -5.12 -10.40
CA TRP A 190 -2.72 -5.91 -9.33
C TRP A 190 -1.65 -6.72 -8.59
N PHE A 191 -0.73 -6.01 -7.93
CA PHE A 191 0.37 -6.63 -7.15
C PHE A 191 1.33 -7.49 -8.02
N SER A 192 1.51 -7.11 -9.29
CA SER A 192 2.19 -7.95 -10.30
C SER A 192 3.39 -7.29 -10.96
N ILE A 193 3.45 -5.95 -11.03
CA ILE A 193 4.48 -5.22 -11.78
C ILE A 193 5.47 -4.58 -10.80
N LEU A 194 6.64 -5.23 -10.65
CA LEU A 194 7.74 -4.77 -9.80
C LEU A 194 8.55 -3.65 -10.47
N LEU A 195 9.07 -2.74 -9.65
CA LEU A 195 10.24 -1.95 -10.04
C LEU A 195 11.45 -2.88 -10.27
N PRO A 196 12.52 -2.42 -10.96
CA PRO A 196 13.73 -3.20 -11.11
C PRO A 196 14.23 -3.71 -9.75
N THR A 197 14.51 -5.01 -9.67
CA THR A 197 14.65 -5.73 -8.38
C THR A 197 15.76 -5.20 -7.48
N TYR A 198 16.78 -4.54 -8.05
CA TYR A 198 17.86 -3.88 -7.32
C TYR A 198 17.44 -2.62 -6.57
N VAL A 199 16.30 -2.00 -6.91
CA VAL A 199 15.80 -0.78 -6.24
C VAL A 199 15.43 -1.08 -4.79
N TYR A 200 14.80 -2.23 -4.52
CA TYR A 200 14.34 -2.60 -3.19
C TYR A 200 15.47 -2.79 -2.15
N PRO A 201 16.56 -3.55 -2.40
CA PRO A 201 17.66 -3.63 -1.44
C PRO A 201 18.36 -2.29 -1.24
N ALA A 202 18.45 -1.43 -2.26
CA ALA A 202 18.97 -0.07 -2.08
C ALA A 202 18.11 0.76 -1.11
N LEU A 203 16.78 0.67 -1.24
CA LEU A 203 15.83 1.32 -0.33
C LEU A 203 15.87 0.72 1.08
N ASP A 204 16.19 -0.56 1.25
CA ASP A 204 16.39 -1.15 2.58
C ASP A 204 17.59 -0.54 3.29
N VAL A 205 18.74 -0.44 2.61
CA VAL A 205 19.96 0.17 3.17
C VAL A 205 19.65 1.60 3.61
N VAL A 206 18.99 2.36 2.73
CA VAL A 206 18.54 3.72 2.99
C VAL A 206 17.58 3.79 4.20
N THR A 207 16.65 2.85 4.32
CA THR A 207 15.73 2.74 5.46
C THR A 207 16.48 2.44 6.76
N VAL A 208 17.42 1.49 6.76
CA VAL A 208 18.23 1.13 7.94
C VAL A 208 19.11 2.31 8.39
N VAL A 209 19.74 3.02 7.45
CA VAL A 209 20.53 4.22 7.76
C VAL A 209 19.64 5.31 8.39
N ALA A 210 18.45 5.53 7.84
CA ALA A 210 17.52 6.52 8.38
C ALA A 210 16.98 6.13 9.77
N LEU A 211 16.57 4.88 9.97
CA LEU A 211 16.08 4.41 11.27
C LEU A 211 17.18 4.40 12.34
N SER A 212 18.40 3.98 12.00
CA SER A 212 19.53 4.02 12.94
C SER A 212 19.90 5.46 13.34
N GLY A 213 19.84 6.40 12.39
CA GLY A 213 20.03 7.82 12.68
C GLY A 213 18.91 8.38 13.57
N ALA A 214 17.65 8.02 13.31
CA ALA A 214 16.51 8.45 14.11
C ALA A 214 16.61 7.92 15.55
N ALA A 215 17.02 6.67 15.72
CA ALA A 215 17.32 6.08 17.03
C ALA A 215 18.48 6.81 17.72
N GLY A 216 19.56 7.12 16.99
CA GLY A 216 20.70 7.91 17.48
C GLY A 216 20.29 9.30 17.95
N ALA A 217 19.42 9.99 17.19
CA ALA A 217 18.87 11.29 17.54
C ALA A 217 18.04 11.23 18.83
N LEU A 218 17.17 10.22 18.96
CA LEU A 218 16.35 10.02 20.17
C LEU A 218 17.20 9.71 21.39
N LEU A 219 18.21 8.83 21.26
CA LEU A 219 19.14 8.49 22.34
C LEU A 219 19.97 9.71 22.78
N ARG A 220 20.45 10.53 21.84
CA ARG A 220 21.19 11.76 22.15
C ARG A 220 20.30 12.78 22.87
N ALA A 221 19.06 12.94 22.43
CA ALA A 221 18.08 13.80 23.09
C ALA A 221 17.82 13.34 24.54
N ARG A 222 17.65 12.03 24.76
CA ARG A 222 17.47 11.46 26.11
C ARG A 222 18.69 11.68 27.01
N ARG A 223 19.92 11.45 26.50
CA ARG A 223 21.15 11.65 27.29
C ARG A 223 21.36 13.10 27.72
N LYS A 224 20.97 14.06 26.88
CA LYS A 224 21.05 15.50 27.20
C LYS A 224 20.03 15.93 28.26
N HIS A 225 18.94 15.19 28.41
CA HIS A 225 17.87 15.43 29.37
C HIS A 225 17.84 14.33 30.43
N SER A 226 18.94 14.16 31.17
CA SER A 226 19.17 13.13 32.21
C SER A 226 18.36 13.30 33.50
N GLY A 227 17.09 13.71 33.39
CA GLY A 227 16.13 13.74 34.49
C GLY A 227 14.91 12.86 34.20
N LEU A 228 14.22 12.40 35.25
CA LEU A 228 12.96 11.64 35.18
C LEU A 228 11.83 12.33 34.38
N ALA A 229 12.00 13.62 34.07
CA ALA A 229 11.13 14.37 33.17
C ALA A 229 11.55 14.16 31.71
N LEU A 230 11.18 13.02 31.12
CA LEU A 230 11.14 12.79 29.66
C LEU A 230 10.18 13.75 28.89
N GLY A 231 9.69 14.82 29.53
CA GLY A 231 8.45 15.54 29.20
C GLY A 231 8.64 16.86 28.47
N GLY A 232 9.33 16.84 27.32
CA GLY A 232 9.29 17.95 26.37
C GLY A 232 8.21 17.71 25.31
N PRO A 233 7.47 18.74 24.85
CA PRO A 233 6.44 18.58 23.80
C PRO A 233 6.96 17.89 22.53
N ILE A 234 8.22 18.12 22.16
CA ILE A 234 8.87 17.49 21.00
C ILE A 234 8.97 15.97 21.18
N ILE A 235 9.47 15.52 22.36
CA ILE A 235 9.64 14.09 22.67
C ILE A 235 8.27 13.41 22.71
N GLU A 236 7.25 14.08 23.23
CA GLU A 236 5.89 13.55 23.28
C GLU A 236 5.28 13.34 21.90
N VAL A 237 5.47 14.29 20.99
CA VAL A 237 5.04 14.13 19.59
C VAL A 237 5.83 13.00 18.90
N GLN A 238 7.12 12.87 19.16
CA GLN A 238 7.92 11.75 18.64
C GLN A 238 7.46 10.40 19.21
N LEU A 239 7.14 10.32 20.50
CA LEU A 239 6.59 9.12 21.13
C LEU A 239 5.22 8.78 20.57
N LEU A 240 4.37 9.77 20.30
CA LEU A 240 3.08 9.57 19.61
C LEU A 240 3.28 8.97 18.22
N LEU A 241 4.19 9.52 17.41
CA LEU A 241 4.51 9.00 16.07
C LEU A 241 5.05 7.57 16.13
N PHE A 242 5.92 7.29 17.11
CA PHE A 242 6.47 5.96 17.34
C PHE A 242 5.39 4.96 17.77
N ALA A 243 4.57 5.32 18.75
CA ALA A 243 3.48 4.49 19.24
C ALA A 243 2.49 4.15 18.13
N TRP A 244 2.15 5.13 17.28
CA TRP A 244 1.26 4.90 16.13
C TRP A 244 1.89 3.99 15.07
N ALA A 245 3.17 4.18 14.75
CA ALA A 245 3.87 3.31 13.80
C ALA A 245 3.94 1.86 14.31
N VAL A 246 4.27 1.66 15.59
CA VAL A 246 4.29 0.34 16.22
C VAL A 246 2.90 -0.30 16.24
N ALA A 247 1.86 0.47 16.57
CA ALA A 247 0.49 -0.02 16.56
C ALA A 247 0.06 -0.49 15.17
N LEU A 248 0.36 0.25 14.09
CA LEU A 248 0.05 -0.17 12.73
C LEU A 248 0.85 -1.39 12.29
N ILE A 249 2.14 -1.49 12.66
CA ILE A 249 2.94 -2.69 12.39
C ILE A 249 2.32 -3.90 13.10
N GLY A 250 1.90 -3.74 14.36
CA GLY A 250 1.21 -4.79 15.10
C GLY A 250 -0.11 -5.21 14.45
N LEU A 251 -0.94 -4.25 14.04
CA LEU A 251 -2.19 -4.51 13.31
C LEU A 251 -1.94 -5.20 11.96
N LEU A 252 -0.88 -4.82 11.24
CA LEU A 252 -0.48 -5.47 10.00
C LEU A 252 -0.05 -6.91 10.26
N ILE A 253 0.84 -7.15 11.23
CA ILE A 253 1.29 -8.51 11.57
C ILE A 253 0.10 -9.37 11.96
N TYR A 254 -0.82 -8.83 12.78
CA TYR A 254 -2.07 -9.50 13.13
C TYR A 254 -2.89 -9.85 11.88
N TRP A 255 -3.11 -8.91 10.96
CA TRP A 255 -3.80 -9.14 9.69
C TRP A 255 -3.17 -10.26 8.86
N LEU A 256 -1.84 -10.30 8.78
CA LEU A 256 -1.09 -11.32 8.03
C LEU A 256 -1.24 -12.74 8.60
N THR A 257 -1.70 -12.89 9.85
CA THR A 257 -1.90 -14.22 10.46
C THR A 257 -3.08 -14.97 9.86
N PHE A 258 -4.12 -14.27 9.39
CA PHE A 258 -5.36 -14.89 8.89
C PHE A 258 -5.77 -14.43 7.47
N ALA A 259 -5.27 -13.30 6.97
CA ALA A 259 -5.57 -12.82 5.62
C ALA A 259 -4.45 -13.13 4.61
N THR A 260 -4.83 -13.24 3.33
CA THR A 260 -3.93 -13.49 2.18
C THR A 260 -3.48 -12.21 1.46
N SER A 261 -3.93 -11.04 1.91
CA SER A 261 -3.76 -9.74 1.24
C SER A 261 -2.76 -8.80 1.92
N GLY A 262 -1.52 -9.27 2.12
CA GLY A 262 -0.44 -8.48 2.71
C GLY A 262 0.06 -7.37 1.78
N GLN A 263 -0.20 -6.10 2.11
CA GLN A 263 0.25 -4.96 1.29
C GLN A 263 0.86 -3.83 2.12
N GLY A 264 1.94 -3.22 1.61
CA GLY A 264 2.68 -2.13 2.24
C GLY A 264 1.86 -0.85 2.42
N ARG A 265 0.89 -0.60 1.54
CA ARG A 265 -0.04 0.55 1.68
C ARG A 265 -0.82 0.54 3.00
N LEU A 266 -0.95 -0.61 3.68
CA LEU A 266 -1.58 -0.70 5.00
C LEU A 266 -0.81 0.09 6.08
N LEU A 267 0.47 0.40 5.85
CA LEU A 267 1.29 1.21 6.74
C LEU A 267 1.20 2.72 6.47
N PHE A 268 0.58 3.15 5.35
CA PHE A 268 0.47 4.56 4.99
C PHE A 268 -0.31 5.45 5.98
N PRO A 269 -1.23 4.96 6.83
CA PRO A 269 -1.77 5.81 7.89
C PRO A 269 -0.73 6.29 8.90
N ALA A 270 0.47 5.68 8.95
CA ALA A 270 1.63 6.17 9.71
C ALA A 270 2.71 6.79 8.80
N ILE A 271 2.37 7.22 7.57
CA ILE A 271 3.34 7.78 6.62
C ILE A 271 4.04 9.03 7.15
N SER A 272 3.36 9.81 8.00
CA SER A 272 3.96 10.96 8.70
C SER A 272 5.06 10.53 9.67
N SER A 273 4.87 9.44 10.42
CA SER A 273 5.91 8.85 11.27
C SER A 273 7.13 8.43 10.43
N VAL A 274 6.88 7.77 9.29
CA VAL A 274 7.95 7.35 8.39
C VAL A 274 8.75 8.56 7.91
N GLY A 275 8.12 9.55 7.28
CA GLY A 275 8.84 10.71 6.73
C GLY A 275 9.59 11.54 7.76
N ILE A 276 9.02 11.71 8.96
CA ILE A 276 9.64 12.48 10.05
C ILE A 276 10.84 11.75 10.65
N PHE A 277 10.73 10.44 10.91
CA PHE A 277 11.88 9.66 11.37
C PHE A 277 12.94 9.54 10.27
N PHE A 278 12.53 9.46 9.00
CA PHE A 278 13.44 9.49 7.87
C PHE A 278 14.28 10.77 7.87
N ALA A 279 13.63 11.93 7.93
CA ALA A 279 14.31 13.22 7.98
C ALA A 279 15.18 13.38 9.24
N SER A 280 14.71 12.89 10.40
CA SER A 280 15.48 12.89 11.65
C SER A 280 16.78 12.09 11.52
N GLY A 281 16.73 10.93 10.88
CA GLY A 281 17.89 10.08 10.70
C GLY A 281 18.92 10.63 9.75
N LEU A 282 18.48 11.16 8.61
CA LEU A 282 19.36 11.85 7.67
C LEU A 282 20.00 13.09 8.29
N ASP A 283 19.26 13.84 9.10
CA ASP A 283 19.78 15.00 9.83
C ASP A 283 20.90 14.58 10.80
N PHE A 284 20.67 13.53 11.58
CA PHE A 284 21.64 13.00 12.55
C PHE A 284 22.97 12.62 11.92
N TRP A 285 22.95 11.91 10.79
CA TRP A 285 24.17 11.48 10.11
C TRP A 285 24.85 12.61 9.32
N SER A 286 24.07 13.55 8.79
CA SER A 286 24.59 14.65 7.96
C SER A 286 24.95 15.92 8.73
N GLN A 287 24.74 15.95 10.05
CA GLN A 287 24.89 17.16 10.88
C GLN A 287 26.26 17.85 10.78
N ASN A 288 27.34 17.07 10.54
CA ASN A 288 28.71 17.57 10.46
C ASN A 288 29.11 17.99 9.03
N LEU A 289 28.24 17.75 8.04
CA LEU A 289 28.53 18.03 6.64
C LEU A 289 28.26 19.51 6.32
N PRO A 290 29.00 20.11 5.37
CA PRO A 290 28.71 21.46 4.90
C PRO A 290 27.32 21.53 4.26
N ARG A 291 26.67 22.70 4.32
CA ARG A 291 25.29 22.91 3.85
C ARG A 291 25.03 22.38 2.43
N ARG A 292 25.99 22.54 1.51
CA ARG A 292 25.89 22.05 0.13
C ARG A 292 25.74 20.52 0.07
N LEU A 293 26.58 19.79 0.82
CA LEU A 293 26.54 18.33 0.84
C LEU A 293 25.30 17.81 1.58
N ARG A 294 24.82 18.52 2.61
CA ARG A 294 23.54 18.19 3.26
C ARG A 294 22.38 18.26 2.26
N VAL A 295 22.30 19.31 1.44
CA VAL A 295 21.26 19.40 0.40
C VAL A 295 21.34 18.21 -0.56
N VAL A 296 22.54 17.80 -0.97
CA VAL A 296 22.74 16.61 -1.81
C VAL A 296 22.21 15.35 -1.13
N VAL A 297 22.62 15.08 0.12
CA VAL A 297 22.16 13.90 0.89
C VAL A 297 20.63 13.84 0.98
N PHE A 298 19.99 14.97 1.28
CA PHE A 298 18.54 15.05 1.38
C PHE A 298 17.81 14.99 0.02
N SER A 299 18.49 15.31 -1.09
CA SER A 299 17.92 15.31 -2.44
C SER A 299 18.01 13.95 -3.14
N ILE A 300 19.06 13.16 -2.86
CA ILE A 300 19.30 11.87 -3.54
C ILE A 300 18.09 10.94 -3.45
N ILE A 301 17.51 10.80 -2.25
CA ILE A 301 16.44 9.83 -2.01
C ILE A 301 15.13 10.27 -2.70
N PRO A 302 14.60 11.49 -2.47
CA PRO A 302 13.43 11.96 -3.20
C PRO A 302 13.63 11.97 -4.72
N LEU A 303 14.80 12.36 -5.22
CA LEU A 303 15.08 12.35 -6.65
C LEU A 303 15.05 10.93 -7.20
N GLY A 304 15.71 9.96 -6.54
CA GLY A 304 15.68 8.56 -6.94
C GLY A 304 14.26 7.98 -6.95
N LEU A 305 13.44 8.31 -5.95
CA LEU A 305 12.04 7.90 -5.87
C LEU A 305 11.17 8.55 -6.98
N VAL A 306 11.35 9.84 -7.27
CA VAL A 306 10.69 10.50 -8.40
C VAL A 306 11.12 9.88 -9.73
N MET A 307 12.41 9.55 -9.89
CA MET A 307 12.91 8.86 -11.08
C MET A 307 12.29 7.46 -11.23
N CYS A 308 12.05 6.75 -10.12
CA CYS A 308 11.29 5.49 -10.15
C CYS A 308 9.86 5.70 -10.65
N SER A 309 9.19 6.78 -10.21
CA SER A 309 7.85 7.14 -10.69
C SER A 309 7.83 7.49 -12.18
N VAL A 310 8.82 8.26 -12.66
CA VAL A 310 8.96 8.61 -14.08
C VAL A 310 9.24 7.36 -14.92
N TYR A 311 10.18 6.51 -14.48
CA TYR A 311 10.46 5.23 -15.13
C TYR A 311 9.22 4.33 -15.16
N ALA A 312 8.48 4.26 -14.06
CA ALA A 312 7.27 3.46 -13.98
C ALA A 312 6.24 3.90 -15.05
N LEU A 313 6.00 5.20 -15.17
CA LEU A 313 5.02 5.77 -16.11
C LEU A 313 5.46 5.71 -17.57
N THR A 314 6.75 5.93 -17.84
CA THR A 314 7.25 6.10 -19.22
C THR A 314 7.78 4.81 -19.85
N VAL A 315 8.21 3.84 -19.04
CA VAL A 315 8.85 2.61 -19.53
C VAL A 315 8.13 1.38 -18.98
N LEU A 316 8.10 1.21 -17.66
CA LEU A 316 7.67 -0.04 -17.03
C LEU A 316 6.22 -0.38 -17.36
N LEU A 317 5.28 0.54 -17.13
CA LEU A 317 3.85 0.29 -17.34
C LEU A 317 3.53 0.12 -18.83
N PRO A 318 3.96 1.02 -19.75
CA PRO A 318 3.76 0.81 -21.18
C PRO A 318 4.28 -0.54 -21.66
N GLN A 319 5.50 -0.94 -21.27
CA GLN A 319 6.06 -2.24 -21.66
C GLN A 319 5.31 -3.43 -21.05
N SER A 320 4.84 -3.31 -19.81
CA SER A 320 4.11 -4.40 -19.13
C SER A 320 2.75 -4.66 -19.77
N TYR A 321 2.11 -3.62 -20.30
CA TYR A 321 0.79 -3.71 -20.94
C TYR A 321 0.84 -3.74 -22.47
N ALA A 322 2.03 -3.64 -23.09
CA ALA A 322 2.15 -3.73 -24.53
C ALA A 322 1.72 -5.12 -25.03
N ALA A 323 0.89 -5.13 -26.08
CA ALA A 323 0.57 -6.33 -26.82
C ALA A 323 1.83 -6.87 -27.52
N THR A 324 1.96 -8.20 -27.58
CA THR A 324 3.00 -8.83 -28.40
C THR A 324 2.74 -8.47 -29.87
N PRO A 325 3.75 -7.99 -30.63
CA PRO A 325 3.58 -7.70 -32.04
C PRO A 325 3.21 -8.97 -32.82
N PRO A 326 2.54 -8.84 -33.98
CA PRO A 326 2.27 -9.99 -34.83
C PRO A 326 3.57 -10.61 -35.35
N VAL A 327 3.55 -11.92 -35.57
CA VAL A 327 4.64 -12.68 -36.17
C VAL A 327 4.52 -12.68 -37.69
N GLU A 328 5.65 -12.64 -38.40
CA GLU A 328 5.67 -12.65 -39.86
C GLU A 328 5.30 -14.03 -40.45
N SER A 329 5.69 -15.10 -39.75
CA SER A 329 5.43 -16.48 -40.16
C SER A 329 5.24 -17.38 -38.94
N VAL A 330 4.44 -18.42 -39.10
CA VAL A 330 4.32 -19.50 -38.13
C VAL A 330 5.64 -20.31 -38.11
N PRO A 331 6.22 -20.62 -36.94
CA PRO A 331 7.40 -21.47 -36.84
C PRO A 331 7.16 -22.88 -37.40
N ALA A 332 8.19 -23.49 -37.98
CA ALA A 332 8.10 -24.81 -38.59
C ALA A 332 7.82 -25.94 -37.58
N ASP A 333 8.06 -25.69 -36.29
CA ASP A 333 7.78 -26.63 -35.20
C ASP A 333 6.38 -26.43 -34.57
N ALA A 334 5.54 -25.58 -35.15
CA ALA A 334 4.12 -25.49 -34.82
C ALA A 334 3.30 -26.35 -35.78
N GLU A 335 2.32 -27.08 -35.25
CA GLU A 335 1.41 -27.93 -36.01
C GLU A 335 0.33 -27.07 -36.69
N PRO A 336 0.18 -27.11 -38.03
CA PRO A 336 -0.88 -26.38 -38.72
C PRO A 336 -2.26 -26.95 -38.38
N VAL A 337 -3.20 -26.06 -38.06
CA VAL A 337 -4.59 -26.43 -37.72
C VAL A 337 -5.57 -25.89 -38.76
N ASN A 338 -5.41 -24.63 -39.18
CA ASN A 338 -6.27 -23.94 -40.16
C ASN A 338 -7.78 -24.03 -39.85
N LEU A 339 -8.15 -23.83 -38.58
CA LEU A 339 -9.55 -23.88 -38.14
C LEU A 339 -10.14 -22.47 -38.06
N LEU A 340 -11.28 -22.26 -38.73
CA LEU A 340 -11.96 -20.97 -38.80
C LEU A 340 -13.17 -20.92 -37.83
N TYR A 341 -13.19 -19.90 -36.98
CA TYR A 341 -14.27 -19.63 -36.03
C TYR A 341 -15.13 -18.47 -36.51
N ASP A 342 -16.41 -18.72 -36.74
CA ASP A 342 -17.43 -17.72 -37.14
C ASP A 342 -16.99 -16.86 -38.34
N ASP A 343 -16.22 -17.46 -39.27
CA ASP A 343 -15.61 -16.81 -40.42
C ASP A 343 -14.74 -15.56 -40.12
N LYS A 344 -14.35 -15.36 -38.85
CA LYS A 344 -13.71 -14.13 -38.36
C LYS A 344 -12.30 -14.33 -37.83
N ILE A 345 -12.07 -15.42 -37.10
CA ILE A 345 -10.79 -15.71 -36.46
C ILE A 345 -10.36 -17.10 -36.86
N GLU A 346 -9.16 -17.20 -37.41
CA GLU A 346 -8.54 -18.45 -37.80
C GLU A 346 -7.48 -18.84 -36.79
N LEU A 347 -7.54 -20.08 -36.30
CA LEU A 347 -6.44 -20.75 -35.64
C LEU A 347 -5.56 -21.38 -36.71
N VAL A 348 -4.50 -20.67 -37.06
CA VAL A 348 -3.56 -21.04 -38.12
C VAL A 348 -2.76 -22.27 -37.71
N ALA A 349 -2.20 -22.25 -36.50
CA ALA A 349 -1.37 -23.32 -35.97
C ALA A 349 -1.36 -23.34 -34.44
N VAL A 350 -0.89 -24.44 -33.89
CA VAL A 350 -0.71 -24.64 -32.45
C VAL A 350 0.68 -25.22 -32.20
N LYS A 351 1.36 -24.75 -31.16
CA LYS A 351 2.61 -25.32 -30.67
C LYS A 351 2.43 -25.78 -29.24
N ILE A 352 2.66 -27.07 -29.01
CA ILE A 352 2.63 -27.72 -27.70
C ILE A 352 3.93 -28.52 -27.60
N GLU A 353 4.56 -28.51 -26.42
CA GLU A 353 5.73 -29.37 -26.18
C GLU A 353 5.32 -30.85 -26.25
N GLU A 354 6.02 -31.63 -27.05
CA GLU A 354 5.83 -33.08 -27.09
C GLU A 354 6.24 -33.71 -25.75
N GLY A 355 5.35 -34.48 -25.14
CA GLY A 355 5.66 -35.13 -23.88
C GLY A 355 4.47 -35.81 -23.22
N ARG A 356 4.76 -36.60 -22.19
CA ARG A 356 3.75 -37.08 -21.24
C ARG A 356 3.80 -36.21 -20.00
N PHE A 357 2.76 -35.43 -19.80
CA PHE A 357 2.59 -34.59 -18.61
C PHE A 357 1.86 -35.36 -17.50
N LYS A 358 2.15 -34.99 -16.26
CA LYS A 358 1.56 -35.55 -15.05
C LYS A 358 0.86 -34.46 -14.24
N PRO A 359 -0.02 -34.83 -13.29
CA PRO A 359 -0.56 -33.87 -12.33
C PRO A 359 0.53 -33.04 -11.65
N GLY A 360 0.36 -31.73 -11.65
CA GLY A 360 1.32 -30.74 -11.16
C GLY A 360 2.22 -30.14 -12.24
N ASP A 361 2.32 -30.75 -13.42
CA ASP A 361 3.07 -30.19 -14.54
C ASP A 361 2.38 -28.93 -15.12
N ARG A 362 3.18 -28.13 -15.83
CA ARG A 362 2.74 -26.89 -16.47
C ARG A 362 3.09 -26.94 -17.95
N VAL A 363 2.06 -27.06 -18.78
CA VAL A 363 2.20 -27.22 -20.23
C VAL A 363 2.15 -25.85 -20.90
N PRO A 364 3.21 -25.42 -21.60
CA PRO A 364 3.16 -24.25 -22.46
C PRO A 364 2.44 -24.60 -23.77
N VAL A 365 1.37 -23.87 -24.07
CA VAL A 365 0.60 -23.96 -25.33
C VAL A 365 0.65 -22.61 -26.02
N THR A 366 1.12 -22.57 -27.26
CA THR A 366 1.11 -21.34 -28.08
C THR A 366 0.13 -21.48 -29.23
N LEU A 367 -0.83 -20.56 -29.30
CA LEU A 367 -1.80 -20.44 -30.39
C LEU A 367 -1.29 -19.41 -31.40
N TYR A 368 -1.41 -19.71 -32.70
CA TYR A 368 -1.17 -18.76 -33.77
C TYR A 368 -2.51 -18.39 -34.39
N LEU A 369 -2.98 -17.18 -34.10
CA LEU A 369 -4.32 -16.72 -34.43
C LEU A 369 -4.26 -15.59 -35.45
N ARG A 370 -5.21 -15.57 -36.39
CA ARG A 370 -5.33 -14.53 -37.42
C ARG A 370 -6.76 -14.01 -37.48
N ALA A 371 -6.94 -12.69 -37.48
CA ALA A 371 -8.22 -12.09 -37.80
C ALA A 371 -8.38 -11.99 -39.32
N MET A 372 -9.52 -12.42 -39.84
CA MET A 372 -9.83 -12.34 -41.27
C MET A 372 -10.27 -10.93 -41.67
N ASP A 373 -11.02 -10.26 -40.78
CA ASP A 373 -11.55 -8.91 -40.95
C ASP A 373 -11.36 -8.07 -39.67
N LYS A 374 -11.68 -6.77 -39.75
CA LYS A 374 -11.60 -5.90 -38.58
C LYS A 374 -12.66 -6.31 -37.54
N LEU A 375 -12.19 -6.73 -36.38
CA LEU A 375 -13.06 -7.14 -35.27
C LEU A 375 -13.50 -5.91 -34.46
N THR A 376 -14.79 -5.86 -34.12
CA THR A 376 -15.39 -4.78 -33.31
C THR A 376 -15.69 -5.20 -31.88
N LYS A 377 -15.46 -6.48 -31.55
CA LYS A 377 -15.63 -7.06 -30.23
C LYS A 377 -14.34 -7.73 -29.78
N ASP A 378 -14.14 -7.74 -28.46
CA ASP A 378 -13.06 -8.47 -27.83
C ASP A 378 -13.53 -9.87 -27.46
N TYR A 379 -13.02 -10.87 -28.19
CA TYR A 379 -13.37 -12.26 -28.00
C TYR A 379 -12.53 -12.86 -26.87
N PRO A 380 -13.15 -13.58 -25.91
CA PRO A 380 -12.41 -14.45 -25.01
C PRO A 380 -11.98 -15.72 -25.76
N LEU A 381 -10.99 -16.41 -25.22
CA LEU A 381 -10.61 -17.74 -25.64
C LEU A 381 -10.48 -18.67 -24.43
N PHE A 382 -10.53 -19.96 -24.70
CA PHE A 382 -10.20 -20.98 -23.73
C PHE A 382 -9.36 -22.07 -24.38
N VAL A 383 -8.51 -22.71 -23.58
CA VAL A 383 -7.72 -23.87 -23.98
C VAL A 383 -7.88 -24.93 -22.91
N GLN A 384 -8.32 -26.12 -23.32
CA GLN A 384 -8.50 -27.27 -22.45
C GLN A 384 -7.49 -28.36 -22.84
N LEU A 385 -6.85 -28.95 -21.83
CA LEU A 385 -6.10 -30.18 -21.97
C LEU A 385 -7.04 -31.34 -21.68
N LEU A 386 -7.10 -32.31 -22.59
CA LEU A 386 -7.95 -33.49 -22.47
C LEU A 386 -7.09 -34.74 -22.28
N ASN A 387 -7.53 -35.66 -21.42
CA ASN A 387 -6.91 -36.97 -21.29
C ASN A 387 -7.40 -37.93 -22.40
N GLN A 388 -6.95 -39.20 -22.34
CA GLN A 388 -7.31 -40.24 -23.31
C GLN A 388 -8.81 -40.56 -23.33
N ASP A 389 -9.53 -40.26 -22.25
CA ASP A 389 -10.97 -40.44 -22.10
C ASP A 389 -11.77 -39.17 -22.44
N ASN A 390 -11.13 -38.15 -23.03
CA ASN A 390 -11.69 -36.82 -23.33
C ASN A 390 -12.18 -36.03 -22.10
N GLN A 391 -11.62 -36.29 -20.93
CA GLN A 391 -11.91 -35.54 -19.72
C GLN A 391 -10.96 -34.34 -19.56
N GLU A 392 -11.47 -33.22 -19.06
CA GLU A 392 -10.69 -32.00 -18.81
C GLU A 392 -9.72 -32.19 -17.64
N VAL A 393 -8.42 -32.20 -17.96
CA VAL A 393 -7.31 -32.34 -16.99
C VAL A 393 -6.53 -31.05 -16.76
N GLY A 394 -6.90 -29.98 -17.45
CA GLY A 394 -6.37 -28.64 -17.25
C GLY A 394 -7.07 -27.65 -18.17
N ASN A 395 -7.19 -26.39 -17.72
CA ASN A 395 -7.90 -25.36 -18.47
C ASN A 395 -7.37 -23.96 -18.18
N VAL A 396 -7.44 -23.11 -19.20
CA VAL A 396 -7.28 -21.66 -19.08
C VAL A 396 -8.39 -20.98 -19.89
N THR A 397 -9.07 -20.02 -19.28
CA THR A 397 -10.00 -19.12 -19.96
C THR A 397 -9.52 -17.70 -19.75
N SER A 398 -9.32 -16.94 -20.84
CA SER A 398 -8.76 -15.59 -20.77
C SER A 398 -9.10 -14.77 -22.02
N HIS A 399 -8.57 -13.56 -22.08
CA HIS A 399 -8.50 -12.77 -23.31
C HIS A 399 -7.11 -12.90 -23.92
N PRO A 400 -6.96 -12.67 -25.24
CA PRO A 400 -5.66 -12.80 -25.88
C PRO A 400 -4.57 -11.93 -25.25
N GLY A 401 -3.35 -12.47 -25.21
CA GLY A 401 -2.19 -11.85 -24.57
C GLY A 401 -2.34 -11.66 -23.05
N TRP A 402 -3.14 -12.50 -22.38
CA TRP A 402 -3.56 -12.33 -20.98
C TRP A 402 -4.33 -11.02 -20.74
N GLY A 403 -5.13 -10.61 -21.73
CA GLY A 403 -5.89 -9.36 -21.73
C GLY A 403 -5.11 -8.13 -22.17
N ARG A 404 -3.86 -8.29 -22.63
CA ARG A 404 -3.02 -7.20 -23.15
C ARG A 404 -3.19 -6.97 -24.65
N ASN A 405 -3.78 -7.93 -25.37
CA ASN A 405 -3.97 -7.84 -26.83
C ASN A 405 -5.43 -8.07 -27.23
N PRO A 406 -6.35 -7.15 -26.90
CA PRO A 406 -7.77 -7.28 -27.27
C PRO A 406 -7.95 -7.51 -28.78
N THR A 407 -8.81 -8.44 -29.17
CA THR A 407 -8.97 -8.82 -30.59
C THR A 407 -9.46 -7.67 -31.47
N SER A 408 -10.17 -6.68 -30.89
CA SER A 408 -10.55 -5.47 -31.62
C SER A 408 -9.37 -4.60 -32.07
N LEU A 409 -8.19 -4.77 -31.45
CA LEU A 409 -6.96 -4.08 -31.85
C LEU A 409 -6.20 -4.82 -32.95
N TRP A 410 -6.58 -6.04 -33.29
CA TRP A 410 -5.87 -6.83 -34.29
C TRP A 410 -6.01 -6.20 -35.68
N GLU A 411 -4.95 -6.37 -36.46
CA GLU A 411 -4.90 -6.02 -37.87
C GLU A 411 -5.33 -7.24 -38.71
N PRO A 412 -6.28 -7.08 -39.64
CA PRO A 412 -6.69 -8.16 -40.53
C PRO A 412 -5.49 -8.77 -41.29
N GLY A 413 -5.46 -10.09 -41.38
CA GLY A 413 -4.41 -10.85 -42.08
C GLY A 413 -3.12 -11.06 -41.29
N LYS A 414 -2.90 -10.34 -40.18
CA LYS A 414 -1.73 -10.53 -39.31
C LYS A 414 -1.90 -11.75 -38.40
N ILE A 415 -0.79 -12.42 -38.09
CA ILE A 415 -0.77 -13.60 -37.22
C ILE A 415 -0.24 -13.17 -35.85
N TYR A 416 -0.97 -13.47 -34.79
CA TYR A 416 -0.58 -13.20 -33.42
C TYR A 416 -0.27 -14.52 -32.71
N ALA A 417 0.95 -14.62 -32.17
CA ALA A 417 1.35 -15.72 -31.31
C ALA A 417 0.90 -15.43 -29.87
N ASP A 418 0.21 -16.37 -29.25
CA ASP A 418 -0.33 -16.21 -27.91
C ASP A 418 -0.07 -17.44 -27.04
N THR A 419 0.70 -17.27 -25.97
CA THR A 419 1.21 -18.38 -25.16
C THR A 419 0.56 -18.44 -23.78
N TYR A 420 0.08 -19.63 -23.44
CA TYR A 420 -0.57 -19.95 -22.18
C TYR A 420 0.14 -21.09 -21.47
N THR A 421 0.31 -20.97 -20.15
CA THR A 421 0.85 -22.05 -19.32
C THR A 421 -0.30 -22.66 -18.54
N ILE A 422 -0.66 -23.90 -18.87
CA ILE A 422 -1.83 -24.61 -18.34
C ILE A 422 -1.35 -25.64 -17.33
N ALA A 423 -1.89 -25.61 -16.11
CA ALA A 423 -1.57 -26.60 -15.08
C ALA A 423 -2.39 -27.87 -15.32
N VAL A 424 -1.74 -29.03 -15.20
CA VAL A 424 -2.41 -30.34 -15.22
C VAL A 424 -2.80 -30.69 -13.78
N TRP A 425 -4.09 -30.95 -13.52
CA TRP A 425 -4.57 -31.24 -12.17
C TRP A 425 -4.91 -32.71 -11.91
N ASP A 426 -5.12 -33.53 -12.94
CA ASP A 426 -5.56 -34.93 -12.85
C ASP A 426 -4.90 -35.82 -13.91
#